data_AF-A0A2T4YN51-F1
#
_entry.id   AF-A0A2T4YN51-F1
#
_cell.length_a   1.000
_cell.length_b   1.000
_cell.length_c   1.000
_cell.angle_alpha   90.00
_cell.angle_beta   90.00
_cell.angle_gamma   90.00
#
_symmetry.space_group_name_H-M   'P 1'
#
loop_
_entity.id
_entity.type
_entity.pdbx_description
1 polymer ?
#
loop_
_entity_poly.entity_id
_entity_poly.type
_entity_poly.pdbx_seq_one_letter_code
_entity_poly.pdbx_strand_id
1 'polypeptide(L)'
;MDKTLRNPAWFTDELTLGLDLNVKTGGNPAAKDDPDFEALSAIPNKIHRLNGGGGRDTLRNRNGVYMKVMHFQASDSAYLNQGQVGMQRGNRLEGVL
;
A
#
# COMPACT_ATOMS: atom_id res chain seq x y z
N MET A 1 -2.76 -21.26 22.16
CA MET A 1 -1.96 -20.78 21.00
C MET A 1 -2.79 -19.71 20.31
N ASP A 2 -2.51 -18.45 20.61
CA ASP A 2 -3.22 -17.31 20.01
C ASP A 2 -2.89 -17.27 18.51
N LYS A 3 -3.90 -17.51 17.69
CA LYS A 3 -3.77 -17.54 16.22
C LYS A 3 -3.38 -16.14 15.81
N THR A 4 -2.11 -15.93 15.47
CA THR A 4 -1.55 -14.62 15.08
C THR A 4 -2.55 -13.88 14.20
N LEU A 5 -3.25 -12.92 14.80
CA LEU A 5 -4.34 -12.20 14.18
C LEU A 5 -3.76 -11.45 12.98
N ARG A 6 -4.07 -11.96 11.79
CA ARG A 6 -3.61 -11.42 10.52
C ARG A 6 -4.07 -9.97 10.38
N ASN A 7 -3.22 -9.10 9.84
CA ASN A 7 -3.63 -7.74 9.50
C ASN A 7 -4.86 -7.78 8.59
N PRO A 8 -5.85 -6.89 8.80
CA PRO A 8 -7.02 -6.80 7.93
C PRO A 8 -6.60 -6.56 6.47
N ALA A 9 -7.43 -7.06 5.56
CA ALA A 9 -7.27 -6.81 4.12
C ALA A 9 -7.27 -5.30 3.84
N TRP A 10 -6.67 -4.91 2.70
CA TRP A 10 -6.76 -3.53 2.22
C TRP A 10 -8.14 -3.25 1.64
N PHE A 11 -8.77 -2.18 2.10
CA PHE A 11 -10.04 -1.67 1.62
C PHE A 11 -9.85 -0.69 0.46
N THR A 12 -10.92 -0.44 -0.30
CA THR A 12 -10.90 0.42 -1.49
C THR A 12 -10.33 1.80 -1.23
N ASP A 13 -10.70 2.46 -0.14
CA ASP A 13 -10.18 3.80 0.19
C ASP A 13 -8.66 3.78 0.41
N GLU A 14 -8.16 2.76 1.11
CA GLU A 14 -6.73 2.60 1.37
C GLU A 14 -5.95 2.27 0.09
N LEU A 15 -6.56 1.48 -0.80
CA LEU A 15 -6.00 1.17 -2.12
C LEU A 15 -5.98 2.42 -3.00
N THR A 16 -7.03 3.23 -2.97
CA THR A 16 -7.13 4.48 -3.73
C THR A 16 -6.03 5.46 -3.32
N LEU A 17 -5.78 5.60 -2.02
CA LEU A 17 -4.69 6.44 -1.53
C LEU A 17 -3.30 5.92 -1.94
N GLY A 18 -3.10 4.60 -1.94
CA GLY A 18 -1.86 3.99 -2.43
C GLY A 18 -1.66 4.17 -3.94
N LEU A 19 -2.74 4.07 -4.72
CA LEU A 19 -2.72 4.29 -6.16
C LEU A 19 -2.43 5.75 -6.51
N ASP A 20 -3.06 6.70 -5.79
CA ASP A 20 -2.79 8.13 -5.94
C ASP A 20 -1.29 8.46 -5.73
N LEU A 21 -0.67 7.85 -4.70
CA LEU A 21 0.77 8.00 -4.47
C LEU A 21 1.61 7.40 -5.63
N ASN A 22 1.22 6.23 -6.16
CA ASN A 22 1.89 5.65 -7.33
C ASN A 22 1.84 6.61 -8.54
N VAL A 23 0.66 7.17 -8.82
CA VAL A 23 0.47 8.09 -9.96
C VAL A 23 1.26 9.38 -9.76
N LYS A 24 1.23 9.98 -8.56
CA LYS A 24 1.97 11.22 -8.24
C LYS A 24 3.48 11.07 -8.39
N THR A 25 3.99 9.87 -8.18
CA THR A 25 5.41 9.53 -8.31
C THR A 25 5.78 9.01 -9.69
N GLY A 26 4.84 9.05 -10.66
CA GLY A 26 5.08 8.59 -12.03
C GLY A 26 5.37 7.10 -12.14
N GLY A 27 4.81 6.29 -11.22
CA GLY A 27 5.07 4.85 -11.15
C GLY A 27 6.43 4.50 -10.55
N ASN A 28 7.20 5.48 -10.10
CA ASN A 28 8.51 5.27 -9.47
C ASN A 28 8.59 6.09 -8.18
N PRO A 29 7.86 5.69 -7.12
CA PRO A 29 8.01 6.31 -5.81
C PRO A 29 9.47 6.19 -5.40
N ALA A 30 10.00 7.26 -4.80
CA ALA A 30 11.41 7.30 -4.45
C ALA A 30 11.77 6.10 -3.55
N ALA A 31 13.08 5.84 -3.45
CA ALA A 31 13.64 4.78 -2.62
C ALA A 31 12.86 4.63 -1.31
N LYS A 32 12.76 3.40 -0.79
CA LYS A 32 12.00 2.95 0.40
C LYS A 32 11.93 3.93 1.59
N ASP A 33 12.88 4.87 1.65
CA ASP A 33 12.93 5.99 2.57
C ASP A 33 12.15 7.27 2.20
N ASP A 34 11.25 7.23 1.22
CA ASP A 34 10.36 8.35 0.90
C ASP A 34 9.47 8.73 2.12
N PRO A 35 9.40 10.02 2.51
CA PRO A 35 8.49 10.48 3.56
C PRO A 35 7.01 10.30 3.21
N ASP A 36 6.64 10.22 1.94
CA ASP A 36 5.24 10.07 1.51
C ASP A 36 4.63 8.74 1.96
N PHE A 37 5.44 7.69 2.11
CA PHE A 37 4.97 6.41 2.66
C PHE A 37 4.59 6.52 4.14
N GLU A 38 5.30 7.36 4.90
CA GLU A 38 4.98 7.59 6.32
C GLU A 38 3.73 8.47 6.45
N ALA A 39 3.65 9.53 5.64
CA ALA A 39 2.47 10.38 5.58
C ALA A 39 1.21 9.57 5.21
N LEU A 40 1.32 8.70 4.21
CA LEU A 40 0.23 7.81 3.81
C LEU A 40 -0.11 6.81 4.92
N SER A 41 0.86 6.20 5.59
CA SER A 41 0.63 5.28 6.74
C SER A 41 -0.28 5.88 7.82
N ALA A 42 -0.16 7.18 8.09
CA ALA A 42 -0.94 7.85 9.12
C ALA A 42 -2.46 7.90 8.83
N ILE A 43 -2.85 7.99 7.54
CA ILE A 43 -4.25 8.21 7.14
C ILE A 43 -5.11 6.95 7.35
N PRO A 44 -4.81 5.77 6.76
CA PRO A 44 -5.54 4.53 7.03
C PRO A 44 -5.57 4.19 8.51
N ASN A 45 -4.44 4.32 9.20
CA ASN A 45 -4.38 4.05 10.64
C ASN A 45 -5.33 4.95 11.45
N LYS A 46 -5.50 6.22 11.06
CA LYS A 46 -6.50 7.11 11.67
C LYS A 46 -7.92 6.62 11.37
N ILE A 47 -8.22 6.21 10.13
CA ILE A 47 -9.54 5.69 9.74
C ILE A 47 -9.89 4.43 10.55
N HIS A 48 -8.96 3.48 10.66
CA HIS A 48 -9.17 2.27 11.48
C HIS A 48 -9.50 2.61 12.92
N ARG A 49 -8.73 3.53 13.54
CA ARG A 49 -9.00 3.98 14.92
C ARG A 49 -10.37 4.62 15.09
N LEU A 50 -10.79 5.46 14.14
CA LEU A 50 -12.11 6.12 14.16
C LEU A 50 -13.26 5.11 14.02
N ASN A 51 -13.04 4.02 13.28
CA ASN A 51 -14.00 2.94 13.09
C ASN A 51 -14.01 1.91 14.25
N GLY A 52 -13.34 2.21 15.38
CA GLY A 52 -13.22 1.31 16.53
C GLY A 52 -12.26 0.13 16.33
N GLY A 53 -11.54 0.11 15.21
CA GLY A 53 -10.47 -0.84 14.92
C GLY A 53 -9.19 -0.44 15.64
N GLY A 54 -8.80 -1.21 16.66
CA GLY A 54 -7.46 -1.11 17.25
C GLY A 54 -6.41 -1.65 16.28
N GLY A 55 -5.66 -0.77 15.63
CA GLY A 55 -4.52 -1.15 14.83
C GLY A 55 -3.35 -1.59 15.71
N ARG A 56 -2.74 -2.74 15.39
CA ARG A 56 -1.42 -3.11 15.94
C ARG A 56 -0.37 -2.14 15.42
N ASP A 57 0.79 -2.10 16.07
CA ASP A 57 1.97 -1.32 15.62
C ASP A 57 2.40 -1.64 14.19
N THR A 58 2.00 -2.80 13.65
CA THR A 58 2.29 -3.23 12.29
C THR A 58 1.18 -2.94 11.27
N LEU A 59 0.04 -2.40 11.70
CA LEU A 59 -1.06 -2.06 10.79
C LEU A 59 -0.63 -0.88 9.91
N ARG A 60 -0.72 -1.09 8.59
CA ARG A 60 -0.46 -0.05 7.57
C ARG A 60 0.82 0.75 7.81
N ASN A 61 1.82 0.12 8.42
CA ASN A 61 3.11 0.77 8.64
C ASN A 61 3.77 1.12 7.29
N ARG A 62 4.79 1.97 7.35
CA ARG A 62 5.56 2.42 6.19
C ARG A 62 5.93 1.32 5.20
N ASN A 63 6.45 0.19 5.70
CA ASN A 63 6.85 -0.93 4.84
C ASN A 63 5.65 -1.59 4.16
N GLY A 64 4.53 -1.73 4.88
CA GLY A 64 3.28 -2.24 4.31
C GLY A 64 2.70 -1.33 3.23
N VAL A 65 2.81 -0.01 3.41
CA VAL A 65 2.43 0.99 2.39
C VAL A 65 3.36 0.90 1.18
N TYR A 66 4.67 0.88 1.40
CA TYR A 66 5.66 0.69 0.31
C TYR A 66 5.33 -0.57 -0.51
N MET A 67 5.18 -1.72 0.15
CA MET A 67 4.83 -2.98 -0.53
C MET A 67 3.51 -2.87 -1.29
N LYS A 68 2.54 -2.09 -0.79
CA LYS A 68 1.29 -1.86 -1.49
C LYS A 68 1.49 -1.11 -2.80
N VAL A 69 2.25 -0.02 -2.76
CA VAL A 69 2.55 0.77 -3.96
C VAL A 69 3.32 -0.07 -4.99
N MET A 70 4.28 -0.89 -4.53
CA MET A 70 4.99 -1.84 -5.39
C MET A 70 4.09 -2.90 -6.05
N HIS A 71 2.92 -3.23 -5.47
CA HIS A 71 1.95 -4.09 -6.17
C HIS A 71 1.26 -3.37 -7.32
N PHE A 72 0.93 -2.08 -7.18
CA PHE A 72 0.33 -1.31 -8.29
C PHE A 72 1.28 -1.20 -9.49
N GLN A 73 2.59 -1.09 -9.22
CA GLN A 73 3.62 -1.12 -10.27
C GLN A 73 3.63 -2.40 -11.11
N ALA A 74 3.16 -3.53 -10.57
CA ALA A 74 3.05 -4.77 -11.35
C ALA A 74 2.03 -4.65 -12.50
N SER A 75 1.16 -3.64 -12.46
CA SER A 75 0.17 -3.31 -13.49
C SER A 75 0.44 -1.97 -14.19
N ASP A 76 1.48 -1.25 -13.79
CA ASP A 76 1.83 0.06 -14.34
C ASP A 76 2.66 -0.09 -15.62
N SER A 77 2.06 0.23 -16.76
CA SER A 77 2.74 0.11 -18.06
C SER A 77 3.99 1.00 -18.17
N ALA A 78 4.02 2.17 -17.52
CA ALA A 78 5.19 3.04 -17.53
C ALA A 78 6.36 2.40 -16.78
N TYR A 79 6.08 1.67 -15.71
CA TYR A 79 7.07 0.94 -14.92
C TYR A 79 7.53 -0.34 -15.64
N LEU A 80 6.60 -1.10 -16.22
CA LEU A 80 6.91 -2.32 -16.98
C LEU A 80 7.75 -2.03 -18.23
N ASN A 81 7.46 -0.94 -18.95
CA ASN A 81 8.22 -0.53 -20.13
C ASN A 81 9.68 -0.16 -19.83
N GLN A 82 10.03 0.09 -18.55
CA GLN A 82 11.42 0.30 -18.10
C GLN A 82 12.16 -1.02 -17.85
N GLY A 83 11.54 -2.18 -18.13
CA GLY A 83 12.10 -3.50 -17.88
C GLY A 83 11.96 -3.98 -16.42
N GLN A 84 11.17 -3.28 -15.61
CA GLN A 84 10.87 -3.67 -14.23
C GLN A 84 9.66 -4.62 -14.18
N VAL A 85 9.56 -5.43 -13.12
CA VAL A 85 8.50 -6.46 -12.99
C VAL A 85 7.47 -6.13 -11.91
N GLY A 86 7.78 -5.20 -11.00
CA GLY A 86 6.93 -4.90 -9.84
C GLY A 86 6.74 -6.12 -8.91
N MET A 87 5.83 -6.02 -7.95
CA MET A 87 5.57 -7.10 -6.99
C MET A 87 4.28 -7.87 -7.34
N GLN A 88 4.43 -9.15 -7.68
CA GLN A 88 3.40 -9.94 -8.37
C GLN A 88 2.38 -10.66 -7.45
N ARG A 89 2.60 -10.68 -6.13
CA ARG A 89 1.75 -11.44 -5.17
C ARG A 89 1.00 -10.49 -4.24
N GLY A 90 -0.04 -9.86 -4.78
CA GLY A 90 -0.82 -8.82 -4.10
C GLY A 90 -2.25 -9.17 -3.70
N ASN A 91 -3.01 -8.15 -3.33
CA ASN A 91 -4.43 -8.27 -3.00
C ASN A 91 -5.25 -8.26 -4.30
N ARG A 92 -6.31 -9.08 -4.37
CA ARG A 92 -7.14 -9.20 -5.60
C ARG A 92 -7.75 -7.88 -6.07
N LEU A 93 -8.07 -6.99 -5.13
CA LEU A 93 -8.67 -5.70 -5.45
C LEU A 93 -7.73 -4.73 -6.19
N GLU A 94 -6.41 -4.95 -6.12
CA GLU A 94 -5.44 -4.12 -6.85
C GLU A 94 -5.55 -4.31 -8.37
N GLY A 95 -5.94 -5.50 -8.83
CA GLY A 95 -6.04 -5.81 -10.27
C GLY A 95 -7.37 -5.40 -10.92
N VAL A 96 -8.27 -4.75 -10.17
CA VAL A 96 -9.56 -4.26 -10.68
C VAL A 96 -9.75 -2.74 -10.48
N LEU A 97 -8.77 -2.08 -9.83
CA LEU A 97 -8.66 -0.63 -9.73
C LEU A 97 -7.80 -0.12 -10.89
#